data_AF-A0A478FQY5-F1
#
_entry.id   AF-A0A478FQY5-F1
#
_cell.length_a   1.000
_cell.length_b   1.000
_cell.length_c   1.000
_cell.angle_alpha   90.00
_cell.angle_beta   90.00
_cell.angle_gamma   90.00
#
_symmetry.space_group_name_H-M   'P 1'
#
loop_
_entity.id
_entity.type
_entity.pdbx_description
1 polymer ?
#
loop_
_entity_poly.entity_id
_entity_poly.type
_entity_poly.pdbx_seq_one_letter_code
_entity_poly.pdbx_strand_id
1 'polypeptide(L)'
;MSIFSTIVKALTVTGVVSGAAGVGSKIYLKNGHGFGTMNVDSSSSERVVDNPVTPLSTLDSQTPARRTYGTELISKNFDLVTASTEEKIILNILMERLDPTKESLTHYSGTKFKTSPQVVFNKETFNSNVGLVNYSLTVVQKPDASNVDLWRNACISALDQEVSDDVKKEGSEEYKELARLREWCTIPTVDHVLRRHKLTPLNTDLSNNKDEEDWKDVISGGWFKKKEGNKQPWEDQSFITGNDLTSVIGTDKSGINDKDSVTNTHIELFKKRCKVELEKPFERTNFYLTTQFINGISGDSRPTIDAFQEVALFCMKPMKASEYITKALQGKVQDKLVIPTTDYCYMSNSDFDKWTTHNPLDGKTFWCAVKALYKSKN
;
A
#
# COMPACT_ATOMS: atom_id res chain seq x y z
N MET A 1 53.62 42.54 7.16
CA MET A 1 53.93 43.67 6.26
C MET A 1 54.88 43.14 5.19
N SER A 2 54.73 43.35 3.88
CA SER A 2 53.74 44.15 3.14
C SER A 2 53.52 43.56 1.73
N ILE A 3 52.25 43.53 1.29
CA ILE A 3 51.71 43.80 -0.06
C ILE A 3 52.67 43.68 -1.27
N PHE A 4 52.30 42.88 -2.29
CA PHE A 4 51.96 43.32 -3.68
C PHE A 4 51.86 42.14 -4.65
N SER A 5 50.74 42.04 -5.38
CA SER A 5 50.53 41.05 -6.45
C SER A 5 50.41 41.74 -7.81
N THR A 6 51.43 41.48 -8.63
CA THR A 6 51.53 41.44 -10.11
C THR A 6 50.59 42.28 -10.99
N ILE A 7 51.23 43.15 -11.79
CA ILE A 7 50.65 43.86 -12.93
C ILE A 7 50.88 43.07 -14.24
N VAL A 8 49.78 42.62 -14.86
CA VAL A 8 49.32 42.86 -16.26
C VAL A 8 50.34 42.99 -17.44
N LYS A 9 49.92 42.48 -18.62
CA LYS A 9 50.42 42.61 -20.03
C LYS A 9 51.44 41.54 -20.50
N ALA A 10 51.43 41.08 -21.77
CA ALA A 10 50.69 41.55 -22.95
C ALA A 10 50.53 40.50 -24.09
N LEU A 11 49.37 40.54 -24.78
CA LEU A 11 49.15 40.58 -26.26
C LEU A 11 49.60 39.38 -27.14
N THR A 12 48.99 39.00 -28.28
CA THR A 12 47.92 39.60 -29.14
C THR A 12 47.27 38.49 -30.03
N VAL A 13 45.92 38.39 -30.16
CA VAL A 13 45.09 38.76 -31.36
C VAL A 13 45.31 37.85 -32.59
N THR A 14 44.33 37.12 -33.15
CA THR A 14 43.06 37.57 -33.80
C THR A 14 41.90 36.55 -33.72
N GLY A 15 40.65 37.03 -33.76
CA GLY A 15 39.44 36.21 -34.01
C GLY A 15 38.15 36.92 -33.58
N VAL A 16 37.25 37.25 -34.52
CA VAL A 16 36.12 38.20 -34.34
C VAL A 16 34.85 37.55 -33.73
N VAL A 17 33.99 38.41 -33.16
CA VAL A 17 32.88 38.15 -32.23
C VAL A 17 31.50 38.01 -32.92
N SER A 18 30.53 37.46 -32.16
CA SER A 18 29.05 37.44 -32.34
C SER A 18 28.50 36.31 -33.22
N GLY A 19 27.36 35.66 -32.91
CA GLY A 19 26.45 35.65 -31.74
C GLY A 19 25.37 34.59 -32.03
N ALA A 20 24.81 33.81 -31.10
CA ALA A 20 24.04 34.23 -29.92
C ALA A 20 23.82 33.05 -28.93
N ALA A 21 23.46 33.40 -27.68
CA ALA A 21 22.78 32.58 -26.66
C ALA A 21 23.07 31.06 -26.63
N GLY A 22 24.15 30.65 -25.97
CA GLY A 22 24.33 29.26 -25.56
C GLY A 22 23.42 28.89 -24.38
N VAL A 23 22.59 27.85 -24.56
CA VAL A 23 22.01 27.07 -23.45
C VAL A 23 22.48 25.64 -23.63
N GLY A 24 23.31 25.15 -22.71
CA GLY A 24 23.98 23.86 -22.88
C GLY A 24 23.01 22.68 -22.78
N SER A 25 22.92 21.87 -23.83
CA SER A 25 22.23 20.58 -23.81
C SER A 25 22.92 19.62 -22.83
N LYS A 26 22.43 19.57 -21.59
CA LYS A 26 22.79 18.51 -20.64
C LYS A 26 22.10 17.20 -21.03
N ILE A 27 22.76 16.41 -21.87
CA ILE A 27 22.38 15.02 -22.12
C ILE A 27 22.67 14.21 -20.85
N TYR A 28 21.62 13.68 -20.23
CA TYR A 28 21.73 12.64 -19.20
C TYR A 28 21.14 11.33 -19.73
N LEU A 29 21.96 10.55 -20.44
CA LEU A 29 21.68 9.13 -20.64
C LEU A 29 22.02 8.39 -19.34
N LYS A 30 20.99 7.92 -18.64
CA LYS A 30 21.16 6.98 -17.52
C LYS A 30 20.48 5.65 -17.86
N ASN A 31 21.23 4.80 -18.56
CA ASN A 31 20.93 3.37 -18.61
C ASN A 31 20.85 2.82 -17.17
N GLY A 32 19.95 1.91 -16.82
CA GLY A 32 18.81 1.42 -17.60
C GLY A 32 18.26 0.13 -16.99
N HIS A 33 16.94 -0.04 -17.03
CA HIS A 33 16.28 -1.35 -17.12
C HIS A 33 14.84 -1.09 -17.59
N GLY A 34 14.61 -1.26 -18.89
CA GLY A 34 13.26 -1.35 -19.42
C GLY A 34 12.69 -2.72 -19.09
N PHE A 35 11.42 -2.75 -18.69
CA PHE A 35 10.59 -3.94 -18.89
C PHE A 35 9.86 -3.77 -20.21
N GLY A 36 10.11 -4.69 -21.13
CA GLY A 36 9.65 -4.57 -22.51
C GLY A 36 8.15 -4.74 -22.65
N THR A 37 7.60 -4.09 -23.67
CA THR A 37 6.31 -4.44 -24.26
C THR A 37 6.39 -5.86 -24.83
N MET A 38 5.71 -6.82 -24.21
CA MET A 38 5.43 -8.09 -24.88
C MET A 38 4.25 -7.90 -25.82
N ASN A 39 4.55 -7.63 -27.10
CA ASN A 39 3.67 -8.04 -28.17
C ASN A 39 3.67 -9.58 -28.21
N VAL A 40 2.49 -10.19 -28.19
CA VAL A 40 2.33 -11.61 -28.54
C VAL A 40 1.91 -11.66 -30.01
N ASP A 41 2.91 -11.78 -30.88
CA ASP A 41 2.66 -12.15 -32.28
C ASP A 41 2.04 -13.55 -32.31
N SER A 42 0.87 -13.66 -32.92
CA SER A 42 0.09 -14.91 -33.00
C SER A 42 0.08 -15.41 -34.44
N SER A 43 1.06 -16.25 -34.82
CA SER A 43 1.08 -16.84 -36.18
C SER A 43 1.63 -18.26 -36.28
N SER A 44 0.71 -19.23 -36.41
CA SER A 44 0.75 -20.38 -37.35
C SER A 44 -0.58 -21.16 -37.17
N SER A 45 -1.52 -21.22 -38.13
CA SER A 45 -1.50 -21.88 -39.46
C SER A 45 -1.28 -23.41 -39.35
N GLU A 46 -2.16 -24.35 -39.72
CA GLU A 46 -3.47 -24.37 -40.44
C GLU A 46 -4.34 -25.59 -39.94
N ARG A 47 -5.47 -26.10 -40.50
CA ARG A 47 -6.25 -25.85 -41.75
C ARG A 47 -7.72 -26.39 -41.64
N VAL A 48 -8.69 -25.62 -42.18
CA VAL A 48 -10.00 -25.96 -42.83
C VAL A 48 -10.73 -27.29 -42.60
N VAL A 49 -12.04 -27.22 -42.23
CA VAL A 49 -13.20 -27.91 -42.88
C VAL A 49 -14.45 -26.99 -42.84
N ASP A 50 -15.34 -27.09 -43.84
CA ASP A 50 -16.41 -26.13 -44.20
C ASP A 50 -17.77 -26.18 -43.45
N ASN A 51 -18.54 -25.08 -43.65
CA ASN A 51 -20.01 -24.91 -43.68
C ASN A 51 -20.85 -24.83 -42.38
N PRO A 52 -21.99 -24.10 -42.38
CA PRO A 52 -22.34 -22.93 -43.20
C PRO A 52 -22.96 -21.73 -42.42
N VAL A 53 -22.99 -20.59 -43.12
CA VAL A 53 -23.49 -19.25 -42.73
C VAL A 53 -24.84 -19.22 -41.99
N THR A 54 -24.89 -18.44 -40.89
CA THR A 54 -26.12 -17.84 -40.34
C THR A 54 -26.05 -16.31 -40.53
N PRO A 55 -27.15 -15.59 -40.85
CA PRO A 55 -27.03 -14.23 -41.42
C PRO A 55 -26.48 -13.16 -40.46
N LEU A 56 -25.71 -12.21 -41.03
CA LEU A 56 -25.30 -10.98 -40.38
C LEU A 56 -26.53 -10.18 -39.92
N SER A 57 -26.61 -9.88 -38.62
CA SER A 57 -27.39 -8.73 -38.15
C SER A 57 -26.52 -7.48 -38.31
N THR A 58 -26.85 -6.64 -39.28
CA THR A 58 -26.05 -5.47 -39.68
C THR A 58 -26.21 -4.27 -38.76
N LEU A 59 -25.08 -3.61 -38.47
CA LEU A 59 -24.95 -2.24 -37.95
C LEU A 59 -25.79 -1.90 -36.71
N ASP A 60 -25.19 -2.11 -35.55
CA ASP A 60 -25.32 -1.10 -34.50
C ASP A 60 -24.25 -0.03 -34.74
N SER A 61 -24.66 1.25 -34.70
CA SER A 61 -23.81 2.36 -35.12
C SER A 61 -22.72 2.64 -34.08
N GLN A 62 -21.47 2.26 -34.37
CA GLN A 62 -20.32 2.59 -33.53
C GLN A 62 -20.05 4.10 -33.57
N THR A 63 -20.76 4.84 -32.72
CA THR A 63 -20.28 6.12 -32.19
C THR A 63 -18.85 5.90 -31.68
N PRO A 64 -17.85 6.70 -32.11
CA PRO A 64 -16.47 6.49 -31.69
C PRO A 64 -16.42 6.49 -30.15
N ALA A 65 -15.87 5.42 -29.58
CA ALA A 65 -15.93 5.17 -28.15
C ALA A 65 -15.32 6.35 -27.39
N ARG A 66 -16.18 7.10 -26.69
CA ARG A 66 -15.84 8.33 -25.97
C ARG A 66 -14.71 8.04 -24.99
N ARG A 67 -13.56 8.69 -25.18
CA ARG A 67 -12.38 8.48 -24.34
C ARG A 67 -12.54 9.26 -23.04
N THR A 68 -12.81 8.54 -21.96
CA THR A 68 -13.02 9.09 -20.61
C THR A 68 -12.02 8.53 -19.60
N TYR A 69 -11.95 9.12 -18.40
CA TYR A 69 -11.19 8.55 -17.27
C TYR A 69 -11.56 7.09 -17.00
N GLY A 70 -12.84 6.72 -17.11
CA GLY A 70 -13.30 5.34 -16.96
C GLY A 70 -12.66 4.39 -17.98
N THR A 71 -12.63 4.78 -19.27
CA THR A 71 -11.98 3.96 -20.32
C THR A 71 -10.46 3.81 -20.10
N GLU A 72 -9.80 4.85 -19.59
CA GLU A 72 -8.37 4.85 -19.24
C GLU A 72 -8.03 3.96 -18.01
N LEU A 73 -9.00 3.69 -17.15
CA LEU A 73 -8.86 2.79 -16.00
C LEU A 73 -9.22 1.35 -16.35
N ILE A 74 -10.30 1.12 -17.12
CA ILE A 74 -10.70 -0.22 -17.60
C ILE A 74 -9.59 -0.84 -18.46
N SER A 75 -8.96 -0.05 -19.36
CA SER A 75 -7.81 -0.51 -20.16
C SER A 75 -6.56 -0.88 -19.35
N LYS A 76 -6.56 -0.58 -18.04
CA LYS A 76 -5.51 -0.94 -17.07
C LYS A 76 -6.01 -1.99 -16.06
N ASN A 77 -7.11 -2.68 -16.37
CA ASN A 77 -7.75 -3.72 -15.57
C ASN A 77 -8.22 -3.26 -14.18
N PHE A 78 -8.72 -2.03 -14.04
CA PHE A 78 -9.40 -1.58 -12.83
C PHE A 78 -10.92 -1.75 -12.94
N ASP A 79 -11.50 -2.44 -11.97
CA ASP A 79 -12.95 -2.45 -11.74
C ASP A 79 -13.39 -1.09 -11.20
N LEU A 80 -14.44 -0.51 -11.79
CA LEU A 80 -14.91 0.84 -11.46
C LEU A 80 -16.06 0.81 -10.46
N VAL A 81 -16.22 1.91 -9.73
CA VAL A 81 -17.47 2.20 -9.01
C VAL A 81 -18.59 2.47 -10.04
N THR A 82 -19.69 1.73 -9.92
CA THR A 82 -20.88 1.82 -10.77
C THR A 82 -22.14 2.04 -9.92
N ALA A 83 -23.28 2.24 -10.58
CA ALA A 83 -24.59 2.36 -9.90
C ALA A 83 -24.94 1.13 -9.03
N SER A 84 -24.43 -0.07 -9.37
CA SER A 84 -24.68 -1.32 -8.65
C SER A 84 -23.62 -1.68 -7.61
N THR A 85 -22.59 -0.85 -7.40
CA THR A 85 -21.57 -1.11 -6.37
C THR A 85 -22.18 -1.06 -4.97
N GLU A 86 -22.06 -2.16 -4.24
CA GLU A 86 -22.57 -2.34 -2.88
C GLU A 86 -22.09 -1.26 -1.91
N GLU A 87 -22.96 -0.86 -0.97
CA GLU A 87 -22.68 0.13 0.07
C GLU A 87 -21.37 -0.15 0.82
N LYS A 88 -21.17 -1.41 1.24
CA LYS A 88 -19.99 -1.83 2.01
C LYS A 88 -18.67 -1.56 1.27
N ILE A 89 -18.67 -1.67 -0.06
CA ILE A 89 -17.49 -1.44 -0.91
C ILE A 89 -17.17 0.06 -0.95
N ILE A 90 -18.18 0.92 -1.10
CA ILE A 90 -18.00 2.37 -1.06
C ILE A 90 -17.47 2.82 0.31
N LEU A 91 -18.00 2.26 1.41
CA LEU A 91 -17.50 2.53 2.76
C LEU A 91 -16.06 2.05 2.98
N ASN A 92 -15.65 0.92 2.37
CA ASN A 92 -14.26 0.46 2.40
C ASN A 92 -13.34 1.39 1.59
N ILE A 93 -13.73 1.82 0.39
CA ILE A 93 -12.99 2.80 -0.44
C ILE A 93 -12.78 4.10 0.34
N LEU A 94 -13.83 4.65 0.95
CA LEU A 94 -13.74 5.86 1.78
C LEU A 94 -12.68 5.74 2.89
N MET A 95 -12.50 4.53 3.43
CA MET A 95 -11.63 4.24 4.57
C MET A 95 -10.30 3.55 4.22
N GLU A 96 -9.87 3.53 2.96
CA GLU A 96 -8.64 2.82 2.52
C GLU A 96 -7.31 3.43 3.04
N ARG A 97 -7.34 4.62 3.65
CA ARG A 97 -6.14 5.29 4.17
C ARG A 97 -5.66 4.66 5.49
N LEU A 98 -4.57 3.89 5.41
CA LEU A 98 -3.89 3.23 6.53
C LEU A 98 -2.99 4.21 7.30
N ASP A 99 -3.62 5.16 7.98
CA ASP A 99 -2.95 6.15 8.83
C ASP A 99 -3.26 5.90 10.32
N PRO A 100 -2.36 5.26 11.09
CA PRO A 100 -2.55 4.97 12.51
C PRO A 100 -2.38 6.21 13.41
N THR A 101 -2.10 7.38 12.83
CA THR A 101 -1.79 8.63 13.57
C THR A 101 -3.03 9.50 13.77
N LYS A 102 -4.16 9.13 13.17
CA LYS A 102 -5.41 9.92 13.17
C LYS A 102 -6.43 9.32 14.12
N GLU A 103 -6.90 10.15 15.04
CA GLU A 103 -8.07 9.86 15.90
C GLU A 103 -9.36 10.49 15.34
N SER A 104 -9.25 11.26 14.26
CA SER A 104 -10.34 11.87 13.51
C SER A 104 -9.93 12.06 12.05
N LEU A 105 -10.89 11.97 11.14
CA LEU A 105 -10.65 12.11 9.71
C LEU A 105 -11.81 12.85 9.04
N THR A 106 -11.46 13.81 8.18
CA THR A 106 -12.39 14.47 7.26
C THR A 106 -11.75 14.50 5.89
N HIS A 107 -12.46 13.98 4.89
CA HIS A 107 -12.15 14.26 3.49
C HIS A 107 -12.88 15.56 3.12
N TYR A 108 -12.17 16.62 2.78
CA TYR A 108 -12.79 17.87 2.35
C TYR A 108 -13.20 17.82 0.88
N SER A 109 -14.21 18.60 0.51
CA SER A 109 -14.70 18.68 -0.88
C SER A 109 -13.56 18.99 -1.87
N GLY A 110 -13.56 18.31 -3.01
CA GLY A 110 -12.54 18.45 -4.07
C GLY A 110 -11.14 17.92 -3.74
N THR A 111 -10.89 17.35 -2.55
CA THR A 111 -9.52 16.95 -2.15
C THR A 111 -9.09 15.55 -2.55
N LYS A 112 -10.03 14.62 -2.77
CA LYS A 112 -9.71 13.25 -3.21
C LYS A 112 -9.67 13.14 -4.71
N PHE A 113 -10.66 13.74 -5.36
CA PHE A 113 -10.76 14.04 -6.79
C PHE A 113 -11.58 15.32 -6.93
N LYS A 114 -11.54 15.98 -8.08
CA LYS A 114 -12.06 17.33 -8.33
C LYS A 114 -13.51 17.55 -7.89
N THR A 115 -14.35 16.53 -8.01
CA THR A 115 -15.77 16.53 -7.64
C THR A 115 -16.08 15.72 -6.38
N SER A 116 -15.07 15.24 -5.62
CA SER A 116 -15.31 14.44 -4.42
C SER A 116 -16.05 15.25 -3.35
N PRO A 117 -17.15 14.75 -2.76
CA PRO A 117 -17.86 15.47 -1.71
C PRO A 117 -17.06 15.50 -0.40
N GLN A 118 -17.51 16.32 0.55
CA GLN A 118 -16.99 16.24 1.91
C GLN A 118 -17.54 14.99 2.62
N VAL A 119 -16.68 14.28 3.34
CA VAL A 119 -17.04 13.11 4.16
C VAL A 119 -16.36 13.24 5.52
N VAL A 120 -17.15 13.18 6.59
CA VAL A 120 -16.67 13.19 7.98
C VAL A 120 -16.74 11.76 8.52
N PHE A 121 -15.69 11.31 9.20
CA PHE A 121 -15.59 9.94 9.71
C PHE A 121 -15.89 9.91 11.20
N ASN A 122 -16.56 8.84 11.62
CA ASN A 122 -16.79 8.54 13.03
C ASN A 122 -15.49 8.08 13.70
N LYS A 123 -15.50 7.99 15.03
CA LYS A 123 -14.39 7.43 15.82
C LYS A 123 -14.92 6.63 16.99
N GLU A 124 -14.15 5.65 17.42
CA GLU A 124 -14.48 4.77 18.54
C GLU A 124 -13.23 4.55 19.41
N THR A 125 -13.41 4.45 20.72
CA THR A 125 -12.33 4.19 21.68
C THR A 125 -12.54 2.83 22.32
N PHE A 126 -11.66 1.89 21.98
CA PHE A 126 -11.62 0.57 22.59
C PHE A 126 -10.74 0.58 23.85
N ASN A 127 -11.12 -0.23 24.84
CA ASN A 127 -10.35 -0.44 26.07
C ASN A 127 -10.03 -1.93 26.20
N SER A 128 -8.77 -2.25 26.52
CA SER A 128 -8.24 -3.61 26.55
C SER A 128 -7.32 -3.81 27.76
N ASN A 129 -7.46 -4.95 28.44
CA ASN A 129 -6.51 -5.38 29.45
C ASN A 129 -5.51 -6.37 28.84
N VAL A 130 -4.22 -6.01 28.84
CA VAL A 130 -3.15 -6.89 28.35
C VAL A 130 -2.19 -7.16 29.50
N GLY A 131 -2.31 -8.35 30.09
CA GLY A 131 -1.53 -8.77 31.27
C GLY A 131 -1.99 -8.07 32.55
N LEU A 132 -1.26 -7.03 32.97
CA LEU A 132 -1.59 -6.21 34.15
C LEU A 132 -1.84 -4.74 33.79
N VAL A 133 -1.84 -4.39 32.50
CA VAL A 133 -1.96 -3.00 32.03
C VAL A 133 -3.28 -2.82 31.29
N ASN A 134 -4.01 -1.78 31.68
CA ASN A 134 -5.18 -1.29 30.95
C ASN A 134 -4.71 -0.31 29.87
N TYR A 135 -4.99 -0.63 28.62
CA TYR A 135 -4.71 0.20 27.46
C TYR A 135 -6.01 0.76 26.86
N SER A 136 -5.94 1.94 26.29
CA SER A 136 -6.98 2.49 25.42
C SER A 136 -6.45 2.76 24.02
N LEU A 137 -7.33 2.69 23.04
CA LEU A 137 -7.02 2.99 21.64
C LEU A 137 -8.24 3.57 20.92
N THR A 138 -8.10 4.82 20.47
CA THR A 138 -9.08 5.47 19.59
C THR A 138 -8.74 5.19 18.12
N VAL A 139 -9.71 4.69 17.36
CA VAL A 139 -9.59 4.43 15.92
C VAL A 139 -10.64 5.22 15.12
N VAL A 140 -10.32 5.51 13.86
CA VAL A 140 -11.27 6.08 12.90
C VAL A 140 -12.18 4.96 12.39
N GLN A 141 -13.48 5.18 12.50
CA GLN A 141 -14.54 4.29 12.05
C GLN A 141 -15.13 4.72 10.70
N LYS A 142 -15.90 3.83 10.08
CA LYS A 142 -16.58 4.11 8.80
C LYS A 142 -17.47 5.37 8.90
N PRO A 143 -17.55 6.17 7.84
CA PRO A 143 -18.47 7.30 7.78
C PRO A 143 -19.90 6.78 7.62
N ASP A 144 -20.89 7.62 7.89
CA ASP A 144 -22.30 7.22 7.82
C ASP A 144 -22.72 6.85 6.38
N ALA A 145 -23.67 5.92 6.25
CA ALA A 145 -24.21 5.45 4.97
C ALA A 145 -24.76 6.58 4.08
N SER A 146 -25.18 7.71 4.65
CA SER A 146 -25.60 8.92 3.92
C SER A 146 -24.53 9.49 2.97
N ASN A 147 -23.26 9.17 3.18
CA ASN A 147 -22.16 9.57 2.31
C ASN A 147 -22.04 8.70 1.04
N VAL A 148 -22.65 7.52 1.00
CA VAL A 148 -22.42 6.48 -0.02
C VAL A 148 -22.92 6.91 -1.39
N ASP A 149 -24.19 7.32 -1.50
CA ASP A 149 -24.78 7.71 -2.77
C ASP A 149 -24.13 8.99 -3.32
N LEU A 150 -23.78 9.93 -2.44
CA LEU A 150 -23.03 11.13 -2.78
C LEU A 150 -21.65 10.78 -3.38
N TRP A 151 -20.92 9.85 -2.76
CA TRP A 151 -19.62 9.39 -3.27
C TRP A 151 -19.74 8.61 -4.57
N ARG A 152 -20.69 7.67 -4.65
CA ARG A 152 -20.93 6.82 -5.83
C ARG A 152 -21.26 7.68 -7.04
N ASN A 153 -22.17 8.64 -6.89
CA ASN A 153 -22.56 9.54 -7.98
C ASN A 153 -21.40 10.47 -8.39
N ALA A 154 -20.66 11.02 -7.42
CA ALA A 154 -19.48 11.84 -7.71
C ALA A 154 -18.41 11.07 -8.49
N CYS A 155 -18.20 9.77 -8.17
CA CYS A 155 -17.31 8.89 -8.93
C CYS A 155 -17.83 8.62 -10.35
N ILE A 156 -19.09 8.23 -10.52
CA ILE A 156 -19.69 7.97 -11.85
C ILE A 156 -19.56 9.22 -12.74
N SER A 157 -19.92 10.40 -12.23
CA SER A 157 -19.82 11.66 -12.98
C SER A 157 -18.38 12.14 -13.22
N ALA A 158 -17.39 11.68 -12.45
CA ALA A 158 -15.97 11.97 -12.71
C ALA A 158 -15.38 10.99 -13.73
N LEU A 159 -15.73 9.71 -13.65
CA LEU A 159 -15.27 8.66 -14.56
C LEU A 159 -15.78 8.86 -16.01
N ASP A 160 -16.95 9.48 -16.18
CA ASP A 160 -17.52 9.82 -17.50
C ASP A 160 -16.93 11.10 -18.14
N GLN A 161 -16.06 11.86 -17.44
CA GLN A 161 -15.43 13.03 -18.06
C GLN A 161 -14.44 12.63 -19.16
N GLU A 162 -14.53 13.31 -20.29
CA GLU A 162 -13.59 13.18 -21.41
C GLU A 162 -12.17 13.58 -21.01
N VAL A 163 -11.20 12.92 -21.64
CA VAL A 163 -9.77 13.15 -21.43
C VAL A 163 -9.04 13.34 -22.74
N SER A 164 -8.01 14.19 -22.72
CA SER A 164 -7.12 14.40 -23.86
C SER A 164 -5.93 13.43 -23.80
N ASP A 165 -4.89 13.66 -24.61
CA ASP A 165 -3.63 12.93 -24.45
C ASP A 165 -2.79 13.40 -23.26
N ASP A 166 -3.10 14.54 -22.64
CA ASP A 166 -2.41 14.98 -21.42
C ASP A 166 -2.63 14.00 -20.24
N VAL A 167 -3.68 13.17 -20.24
CA VAL A 167 -3.88 12.07 -19.28
C VAL A 167 -2.72 11.05 -19.26
N LYS A 168 -1.95 10.94 -20.34
CA LYS A 168 -0.75 10.07 -20.44
C LYS A 168 0.55 10.78 -20.00
N LYS A 169 0.51 12.09 -19.81
CA LYS A 169 1.68 12.93 -19.53
C LYS A 169 1.86 13.09 -18.02
N GLU A 170 2.86 12.42 -17.47
CA GLU A 170 3.16 12.45 -16.04
C GLU A 170 3.26 13.90 -15.52
N GLY A 171 2.54 14.18 -14.42
CA GLY A 171 2.50 15.49 -13.79
C GLY A 171 1.47 16.48 -14.37
N SER A 172 0.77 16.17 -15.46
CA SER A 172 -0.39 16.95 -15.92
C SER A 172 -1.55 16.88 -14.90
N GLU A 173 -2.51 17.81 -14.98
CA GLU A 173 -3.70 17.76 -14.11
C GLU A 173 -4.61 16.58 -14.46
N GLU A 174 -4.77 16.23 -15.75
CA GLU A 174 -5.51 15.01 -16.15
C GLU A 174 -4.83 13.74 -15.63
N TYR A 175 -3.50 13.64 -15.67
CA TYR A 175 -2.76 12.49 -15.12
C TYR A 175 -2.93 12.38 -13.60
N LYS A 176 -2.83 13.51 -12.88
CA LYS A 176 -3.08 13.57 -11.43
C LYS A 176 -4.51 13.17 -11.09
N GLU A 177 -5.48 13.61 -11.88
CA GLU A 177 -6.89 13.29 -11.68
C GLU A 177 -7.21 11.82 -12.01
N LEU A 178 -6.64 11.26 -13.08
CA LEU A 178 -6.71 9.81 -13.34
C LEU A 178 -6.11 9.01 -12.18
N ALA A 179 -4.96 9.43 -11.63
CA ALA A 179 -4.32 8.76 -10.51
C ALA A 179 -5.15 8.83 -9.22
N ARG A 180 -5.91 9.93 -9.02
CA ARG A 180 -6.88 10.12 -7.93
C ARG A 180 -8.13 9.27 -8.10
N LEU A 181 -8.73 9.25 -9.30
CA LEU A 181 -9.90 8.41 -9.61
C LEU A 181 -9.56 6.92 -9.52
N ARG A 182 -8.33 6.54 -9.89
CA ARG A 182 -7.79 5.20 -9.62
C ARG A 182 -7.72 4.87 -8.13
N GLU A 183 -7.39 5.83 -7.25
CA GLU A 183 -7.39 5.64 -5.80
C GLU A 183 -8.84 5.50 -5.29
N TRP A 184 -9.71 6.46 -5.62
CA TRP A 184 -10.98 6.71 -4.90
C TRP A 184 -12.27 6.29 -5.61
N CYS A 185 -12.21 5.82 -6.86
CA CYS A 185 -13.37 5.45 -7.68
C CYS A 185 -13.20 4.09 -8.40
N THR A 186 -12.26 3.26 -7.93
CA THR A 186 -12.11 1.86 -8.34
C THR A 186 -12.38 0.94 -7.15
N ILE A 187 -12.79 -0.30 -7.42
CA ILE A 187 -12.96 -1.33 -6.39
C ILE A 187 -11.56 -1.89 -6.05
N PRO A 188 -11.04 -1.70 -4.82
CA PRO A 188 -9.68 -2.08 -4.50
C PRO A 188 -9.60 -3.51 -3.95
N THR A 189 -8.55 -4.23 -4.36
CA THR A 189 -8.09 -5.43 -3.66
C THR A 189 -7.16 -5.05 -2.50
N VAL A 190 -6.82 -6.02 -1.65
CA VAL A 190 -5.81 -5.82 -0.61
C VAL A 190 -4.45 -5.40 -1.21
N ASP A 191 -4.02 -6.02 -2.32
CA ASP A 191 -2.82 -5.61 -3.07
C ASP A 191 -2.86 -4.13 -3.48
N HIS A 192 -3.99 -3.67 -4.05
CA HIS A 192 -4.16 -2.28 -4.48
C HIS A 192 -3.98 -1.30 -3.32
N VAL A 193 -4.58 -1.55 -2.16
CA VAL A 193 -4.45 -0.68 -0.98
C VAL A 193 -3.01 -0.67 -0.45
N LEU A 194 -2.39 -1.84 -0.26
CA LEU A 194 -1.03 -1.92 0.29
C LEU A 194 0.00 -1.22 -0.63
N ARG A 195 -0.14 -1.35 -1.97
CA ARG A 195 0.69 -0.61 -2.93
C ARG A 195 0.45 0.90 -2.93
N ARG A 196 -0.79 1.37 -2.74
CA ARG A 196 -1.08 2.81 -2.58
C ARG A 196 -0.30 3.38 -1.38
N HIS A 197 -0.18 2.59 -0.31
CA HIS A 197 0.64 2.85 0.90
C HIS A 197 2.14 2.53 0.77
N LYS A 198 2.66 2.39 -0.45
CA LYS A 198 4.09 2.21 -0.76
C LYS A 198 4.73 0.93 -0.20
N LEU A 199 3.93 0.01 0.32
CA LEU A 199 4.37 -1.34 0.62
C LEU A 199 4.55 -2.07 -0.73
N THR A 200 5.56 -2.95 -0.79
CA THR A 200 5.87 -3.71 -2.01
C THR A 200 5.57 -5.18 -1.76
N PRO A 201 4.50 -5.75 -2.35
CA PRO A 201 4.20 -7.17 -2.22
C PRO A 201 5.34 -8.06 -2.73
N LEU A 202 5.57 -9.15 -2.03
CA LEU A 202 6.51 -10.21 -2.40
C LEU A 202 5.95 -11.03 -3.57
N ASN A 203 6.84 -11.63 -4.36
CA ASN A 203 6.46 -12.54 -5.43
C ASN A 203 5.86 -13.83 -4.86
N THR A 204 4.58 -14.05 -5.16
CA THR A 204 3.78 -15.22 -4.73
C THR A 204 3.75 -16.37 -5.75
N ASP A 205 4.39 -16.21 -6.92
CA ASP A 205 4.54 -17.28 -7.90
C ASP A 205 5.47 -18.38 -7.36
N LEU A 206 4.97 -19.62 -7.32
CA LEU A 206 5.70 -20.78 -6.83
C LEU A 206 6.86 -21.18 -7.75
N SER A 207 6.80 -20.85 -9.03
CA SER A 207 7.84 -21.14 -10.02
C SER A 207 9.02 -20.14 -10.01
N ASN A 208 8.95 -19.09 -9.18
CA ASN A 208 9.83 -17.94 -9.28
C ASN A 208 10.51 -17.58 -7.94
N ASN A 209 11.85 -17.60 -7.91
CA ASN A 209 12.64 -17.40 -6.70
C ASN A 209 13.13 -15.94 -6.49
N LYS A 210 12.62 -14.97 -7.28
CA LYS A 210 13.08 -13.57 -7.27
C LYS A 210 13.18 -12.92 -5.88
N ASP A 211 12.29 -13.26 -4.95
CA ASP A 211 12.19 -12.67 -3.61
C ASP A 211 12.47 -13.70 -2.49
N GLU A 212 13.20 -14.79 -2.77
CA GLU A 212 13.44 -15.88 -1.80
C GLU A 212 14.11 -15.40 -0.51
N GLU A 213 15.10 -14.51 -0.61
CA GLU A 213 15.79 -13.96 0.56
C GLU A 213 14.91 -13.02 1.39
N ASP A 214 14.03 -12.23 0.75
CA ASP A 214 13.05 -11.40 1.47
C ASP A 214 12.01 -12.29 2.17
N TRP A 215 11.57 -13.39 1.54
CA TRP A 215 10.67 -14.37 2.17
C TRP A 215 11.27 -14.96 3.44
N LYS A 216 12.57 -15.30 3.42
CA LYS A 216 13.27 -15.78 4.62
C LYS A 216 13.37 -14.70 5.70
N ASP A 217 13.61 -13.44 5.34
CA ASP A 217 13.62 -12.31 6.31
C ASP A 217 12.23 -12.07 6.92
N VAL A 218 11.16 -12.19 6.15
CA VAL A 218 9.77 -12.05 6.62
C VAL A 218 9.41 -13.19 7.60
N ILE A 219 9.67 -14.44 7.21
CA ILE A 219 9.28 -15.62 7.98
C ILE A 219 10.10 -15.71 9.29
N SER A 220 11.38 -15.34 9.25
CA SER A 220 12.26 -15.28 10.43
C SER A 220 12.18 -13.98 11.23
N GLY A 221 11.38 -12.99 10.82
CA GLY A 221 11.22 -11.66 11.45
C GLY A 221 10.74 -11.65 12.91
N GLY A 222 10.40 -12.81 13.45
CA GLY A 222 10.24 -13.05 14.88
C GLY A 222 8.82 -13.38 15.32
N TRP A 223 7.82 -13.29 14.44
CA TRP A 223 6.46 -13.79 14.72
C TRP A 223 6.45 -15.29 15.04
N PHE A 224 7.25 -16.08 14.33
CA PHE A 224 7.35 -17.53 14.51
C PHE A 224 8.54 -17.96 15.39
N LYS A 225 9.18 -17.01 16.10
CA LYS A 225 10.34 -17.26 16.96
C LYS A 225 9.93 -17.34 18.43
N LYS A 226 10.33 -18.42 19.12
CA LYS A 226 10.09 -18.59 20.56
C LYS A 226 10.91 -17.55 21.33
N LYS A 227 10.26 -16.74 22.17
CA LYS A 227 10.94 -15.74 23.00
C LYS A 227 11.25 -16.29 24.40
N GLU A 228 12.18 -15.63 25.08
CA GLU A 228 12.44 -15.83 26.51
C GLU A 228 11.15 -15.68 27.34
N GLY A 229 11.08 -16.39 28.47
CA GLY A 229 9.88 -16.39 29.32
C GLY A 229 8.68 -17.12 28.72
N ASN A 230 8.88 -18.03 27.76
CA ASN A 230 7.83 -18.79 27.05
C ASN A 230 6.82 -17.94 26.25
N LYS A 231 7.11 -16.67 25.95
CA LYS A 231 6.24 -15.88 25.07
C LYS A 231 6.29 -16.43 23.64
N GLN A 232 5.11 -16.64 23.06
CA GLN A 232 4.89 -17.22 21.73
C GLN A 232 4.20 -16.19 20.83
N PRO A 233 4.94 -15.34 20.09
CA PRO A 233 4.35 -14.27 19.29
C PRO A 233 3.39 -14.77 18.19
N TRP A 234 3.47 -16.04 17.80
CA TRP A 234 2.55 -16.67 16.87
C TRP A 234 1.12 -16.86 17.43
N GLU A 235 0.93 -16.72 18.75
CA GLU A 235 -0.39 -16.66 19.40
C GLU A 235 -1.02 -15.25 19.30
N ASP A 236 -0.22 -14.22 18.98
CA ASP A 236 -0.63 -12.83 18.79
C ASP A 236 -0.97 -12.50 17.30
N GLN A 237 -1.12 -13.51 16.42
CA GLN A 237 -1.47 -13.36 14.99
C GLN A 237 -2.51 -14.39 14.50
N SER A 238 -3.22 -14.11 13.41
CA SER A 238 -4.29 -14.97 12.84
C SER A 238 -4.06 -15.44 11.40
N PHE A 239 -2.97 -15.01 10.76
CA PHE A 239 -2.66 -15.24 9.35
C PHE A 239 -2.30 -16.70 9.06
N ILE A 240 -1.44 -17.29 9.90
CA ILE A 240 -1.06 -18.71 9.86
C ILE A 240 -1.63 -19.41 11.09
N THR A 241 -2.52 -20.40 10.89
CA THR A 241 -3.26 -21.08 11.98
C THR A 241 -3.35 -22.59 11.76
N GLY A 242 -3.74 -23.35 12.79
CA GLY A 242 -4.02 -24.79 12.68
C GLY A 242 -2.83 -25.63 12.20
N ASN A 243 -3.06 -26.44 11.15
CA ASN A 243 -2.03 -27.31 10.57
C ASN A 243 -0.91 -26.51 9.89
N ASP A 244 -1.23 -25.37 9.28
CA ASP A 244 -0.26 -24.49 8.65
C ASP A 244 0.70 -23.93 9.72
N LEU A 245 0.17 -23.52 10.88
CA LEU A 245 0.99 -23.07 12.00
C LEU A 245 1.88 -24.19 12.53
N THR A 246 1.34 -25.39 12.70
CA THR A 246 2.10 -26.57 13.14
C THR A 246 3.25 -26.90 12.18
N SER A 247 3.05 -26.70 10.88
CA SER A 247 4.08 -26.88 9.85
C SER A 247 5.18 -25.81 9.88
N VAL A 248 4.90 -24.62 10.43
CA VAL A 248 5.84 -23.49 10.53
C VAL A 248 6.62 -23.50 11.84
N ILE A 249 5.99 -23.87 12.97
CA ILE A 249 6.64 -23.85 14.30
C ILE A 249 7.14 -25.22 14.80
N GLY A 250 6.91 -26.28 14.02
CA GLY A 250 7.21 -27.66 14.41
C GLY A 250 6.19 -28.25 15.39
N THR A 251 6.07 -29.58 15.40
CA THR A 251 5.18 -30.31 16.32
C THR A 251 5.59 -30.17 17.79
N ASP A 252 6.85 -29.86 18.05
CA ASP A 252 7.44 -29.59 19.37
C ASP A 252 7.33 -28.11 19.79
N LYS A 253 6.77 -27.24 18.94
CA LYS A 253 6.75 -25.78 19.11
C LYS A 253 8.14 -25.18 19.35
N SER A 254 9.13 -25.65 18.60
CA SER A 254 10.49 -25.09 18.56
C SER A 254 10.50 -23.68 17.95
N GLY A 255 9.72 -23.46 16.89
CA GLY A 255 9.67 -22.21 16.14
C GLY A 255 10.85 -22.03 15.18
N ILE A 256 10.92 -20.86 14.56
CA ILE A 256 11.97 -20.48 13.61
C ILE A 256 13.00 -19.60 14.34
N ASN A 257 14.22 -20.12 14.48
CA ASN A 257 15.27 -19.46 15.26
C ASN A 257 15.98 -18.35 14.50
N ASP A 258 16.16 -18.51 13.20
CA ASP A 258 16.98 -17.66 12.34
C ASP A 258 16.53 -17.80 10.87
N LYS A 259 17.23 -17.09 9.98
CA LYS A 259 16.95 -17.06 8.54
C LYS A 259 17.22 -18.41 7.86
N ASP A 260 18.26 -19.11 8.29
CA ASP A 260 18.69 -20.39 7.70
C ASP A 260 17.75 -21.55 8.07
N SER A 261 17.02 -21.42 9.18
CA SER A 261 15.93 -22.31 9.60
C SER A 261 14.68 -22.22 8.69
N VAL A 262 14.60 -21.27 7.75
CA VAL A 262 13.44 -21.11 6.87
C VAL A 262 13.55 -22.05 5.66
N THR A 263 12.67 -23.05 5.62
CA THR A 263 12.61 -24.04 4.53
C THR A 263 11.78 -23.57 3.33
N ASN A 264 12.01 -24.16 2.16
CA ASN A 264 11.16 -23.93 0.98
C ASN A 264 9.69 -24.24 1.24
N THR A 265 9.38 -25.24 2.07
CA THR A 265 8.01 -25.57 2.49
C THR A 265 7.34 -24.40 3.20
N HIS A 266 8.07 -23.67 4.07
CA HIS A 266 7.56 -22.46 4.71
C HIS A 266 7.31 -21.37 3.66
N ILE A 267 8.26 -21.13 2.74
CA ILE A 267 8.13 -20.12 1.69
C ILE A 267 6.94 -20.41 0.78
N GLU A 268 6.74 -21.65 0.35
CA GLU A 268 5.59 -22.04 -0.48
C GLU A 268 4.25 -21.84 0.22
N LEU A 269 4.17 -22.16 1.52
CA LEU A 269 2.96 -21.97 2.33
C LEU A 269 2.59 -20.49 2.40
N PHE A 270 3.57 -19.62 2.70
CA PHE A 270 3.37 -18.18 2.71
C PHE A 270 3.02 -17.63 1.33
N LYS A 271 3.72 -18.04 0.26
CA LYS A 271 3.38 -17.66 -1.13
C LYS A 271 1.93 -18.01 -1.49
N LYS A 272 1.49 -19.24 -1.19
CA LYS A 272 0.11 -19.71 -1.43
C LYS A 272 -0.90 -18.86 -0.66
N ARG A 273 -0.68 -18.63 0.63
CA ARG A 273 -1.59 -17.83 1.46
C ARG A 273 -1.64 -16.38 0.99
N CYS A 274 -0.48 -15.76 0.80
CA CYS A 274 -0.37 -14.38 0.34
C CYS A 274 -1.01 -14.14 -1.03
N LYS A 275 -0.90 -15.09 -1.98
CA LYS A 275 -1.61 -14.96 -3.26
C LYS A 275 -3.12 -14.79 -3.07
N VAL A 276 -3.73 -15.70 -2.31
CA VAL A 276 -5.17 -15.67 -2.03
C VAL A 276 -5.58 -14.40 -1.28
N GLU A 277 -4.84 -14.01 -0.25
CA GLU A 277 -5.19 -12.86 0.59
C GLU A 277 -4.97 -11.51 -0.11
N LEU A 278 -4.02 -11.40 -1.05
CA LEU A 278 -3.77 -10.19 -1.84
C LEU A 278 -4.84 -9.92 -2.91
N GLU A 279 -5.40 -10.99 -3.49
CA GLU A 279 -6.44 -10.94 -4.52
C GLU A 279 -7.84 -10.65 -3.96
N LYS A 280 -8.05 -10.77 -2.63
CA LYS A 280 -9.34 -10.47 -2.00
C LYS A 280 -9.75 -8.99 -2.15
N PRO A 281 -11.06 -8.69 -2.23
CA PRO A 281 -11.57 -7.34 -2.05
C PRO A 281 -11.07 -6.74 -0.73
N PHE A 282 -10.71 -5.46 -0.74
CA PHE A 282 -10.31 -4.77 0.48
C PHE A 282 -11.50 -4.53 1.39
N GLU A 283 -11.41 -5.06 2.61
CA GLU A 283 -12.34 -4.79 3.69
C GLU A 283 -11.61 -4.24 4.92
N ARG A 284 -12.17 -3.17 5.49
CA ARG A 284 -11.67 -2.54 6.72
C ARG A 284 -12.83 -2.29 7.66
N THR A 285 -12.71 -2.78 8.88
CA THR A 285 -13.65 -2.55 9.97
C THR A 285 -12.94 -1.79 11.07
N ASN A 286 -11.82 -2.31 11.58
CA ASN A 286 -11.11 -1.74 12.72
C ASN A 286 -9.60 -1.69 12.46
N PHE A 287 -9.13 -0.51 12.01
CA PHE A 287 -7.70 -0.27 11.82
C PHE A 287 -7.19 0.86 12.72
N TYR A 288 -6.06 0.68 13.41
CA TYR A 288 -5.27 -0.55 13.54
C TYR A 288 -5.66 -1.24 14.86
N LEU A 289 -5.92 -2.55 14.83
CA LEU A 289 -6.19 -3.36 16.02
C LEU A 289 -5.43 -4.69 15.86
N THR A 290 -4.80 -5.16 16.92
CA THR A 290 -4.00 -6.39 16.93
C THR A 290 -4.76 -7.51 17.62
N THR A 291 -4.49 -8.76 17.27
CA THR A 291 -5.08 -9.94 17.91
C THR A 291 -4.87 -9.92 19.44
N GLN A 292 -3.67 -9.52 19.89
CA GLN A 292 -3.36 -9.33 21.31
C GLN A 292 -4.29 -8.30 21.99
N PHE A 293 -4.48 -7.13 21.37
CA PHE A 293 -5.35 -6.08 21.91
C PHE A 293 -6.82 -6.52 21.92
N ILE A 294 -7.29 -7.14 20.84
CA ILE A 294 -8.65 -7.68 20.69
C ILE A 294 -8.95 -8.73 21.77
N ASN A 295 -8.00 -9.64 22.03
CA ASN A 295 -8.15 -10.67 23.06
C ASN A 295 -8.28 -10.09 24.48
N GLY A 296 -7.70 -8.93 24.73
CA GLY A 296 -7.81 -8.20 26.00
C GLY A 296 -9.08 -7.34 26.15
N ILE A 297 -9.90 -7.19 25.11
CA ILE A 297 -11.19 -6.49 25.21
C ILE A 297 -12.19 -7.36 25.99
N SER A 298 -12.86 -6.75 26.96
CA SER A 298 -13.91 -7.40 27.78
C SER A 298 -15.26 -7.42 27.07
N GLY A 299 -16.00 -8.52 27.19
CA GLY A 299 -17.34 -8.69 26.62
C GLY A 299 -17.37 -9.49 25.31
N ASP A 300 -18.58 -9.84 24.86
CA ASP A 300 -18.80 -10.78 23.75
C ASP A 300 -18.66 -10.12 22.36
N SER A 301 -18.85 -8.80 22.27
CA SER A 301 -18.79 -8.03 21.01
C SER A 301 -17.35 -7.58 20.67
N ARG A 302 -16.42 -8.52 20.58
CA ARG A 302 -15.03 -8.22 20.20
C ARG A 302 -14.93 -7.91 18.69
N PRO A 303 -14.24 -6.83 18.30
CA PRO A 303 -13.96 -6.57 16.89
C PRO A 303 -13.02 -7.65 16.32
N THR A 304 -13.18 -7.98 15.03
CA THR A 304 -12.21 -8.82 14.30
C THR A 304 -11.02 -7.99 13.83
N ILE A 305 -9.85 -8.62 13.74
CA ILE A 305 -8.69 -8.03 13.05
C ILE A 305 -8.97 -7.94 11.55
N ASP A 306 -8.70 -6.78 10.94
CA ASP A 306 -8.83 -6.65 9.49
C ASP A 306 -7.68 -7.40 8.82
N ALA A 307 -7.99 -8.43 8.01
CA ALA A 307 -7.00 -9.36 7.45
C ALA A 307 -5.84 -8.67 6.70
N PHE A 308 -6.11 -7.54 6.02
CA PHE A 308 -5.06 -6.79 5.31
C PHE A 308 -3.93 -6.32 6.23
N GLN A 309 -4.19 -6.13 7.54
CA GLN A 309 -3.16 -5.73 8.51
C GLN A 309 -2.08 -6.79 8.56
N GLU A 310 -2.46 -8.07 8.64
CA GLU A 310 -1.51 -9.18 8.67
C GLU A 310 -0.92 -9.50 7.29
N VAL A 311 -1.67 -9.29 6.20
CA VAL A 311 -1.11 -9.32 4.84
C VAL A 311 0.03 -8.30 4.70
N ALA A 312 -0.07 -7.13 5.33
CA ALA A 312 1.03 -6.16 5.39
C ALA A 312 2.25 -6.67 6.19
N LEU A 313 2.01 -7.47 7.24
CA LEU A 313 3.05 -8.07 8.09
C LEU A 313 3.69 -9.34 7.50
N PHE A 314 3.06 -10.02 6.53
CA PHE A 314 3.51 -11.34 6.06
C PHE A 314 3.69 -11.47 4.55
N CYS A 315 3.17 -10.54 3.73
CA CYS A 315 3.20 -10.63 2.27
C CYS A 315 3.94 -9.49 1.57
N MET A 316 4.51 -8.55 2.34
CA MET A 316 5.25 -7.38 1.84
C MET A 316 6.75 -7.57 2.05
N LYS A 317 7.57 -6.90 1.24
CA LYS A 317 9.00 -6.73 1.52
C LYS A 317 9.21 -5.92 2.81
N PRO A 318 10.31 -6.15 3.55
CA PRO A 318 10.67 -5.38 4.74
C PRO A 318 10.66 -3.87 4.53
N MET A 319 9.87 -3.16 5.33
CA MET A 319 9.87 -1.70 5.41
C MET A 319 9.99 -1.24 6.86
N LYS A 320 10.87 -0.26 7.12
CA LYS A 320 10.97 0.42 8.43
C LYS A 320 9.79 1.38 8.66
N ALA A 321 9.35 1.54 9.90
CA ALA A 321 8.30 2.48 10.26
C ALA A 321 8.67 3.93 9.89
N SER A 322 9.93 4.32 10.04
CA SER A 322 10.48 5.61 9.61
C SER A 322 10.39 5.82 8.09
N GLU A 323 10.60 4.77 7.29
CA GLU A 323 10.42 4.80 5.84
C GLU A 323 8.94 4.93 5.44
N TYR A 324 8.03 4.23 6.13
CA TYR A 324 6.59 4.35 5.88
C TYR A 324 6.09 5.76 6.21
N ILE A 325 6.51 6.32 7.34
CA ILE A 325 6.19 7.71 7.73
C ILE A 325 6.63 8.70 6.66
N THR A 326 7.83 8.54 6.09
CA THR A 326 8.40 9.49 5.13
C THR A 326 7.90 9.28 3.69
N LYS A 327 7.74 8.02 3.24
CA LYS A 327 7.34 7.66 1.86
C LYS A 327 5.82 7.59 1.67
N ALA A 328 5.09 7.01 2.61
CA ALA A 328 3.64 6.77 2.50
C ALA A 328 2.81 7.88 3.15
N LEU A 329 3.07 8.18 4.43
CA LEU A 329 2.35 9.24 5.16
C LEU A 329 2.87 10.66 4.87
N GLN A 330 4.04 10.77 4.22
CA GLN A 330 4.73 12.04 3.93
C GLN A 330 4.91 12.92 5.19
N GLY A 331 5.07 12.31 6.36
CA GLY A 331 5.22 12.97 7.66
C GLY A 331 6.67 13.37 7.97
N LYS A 332 6.97 13.52 9.27
CA LYS A 332 8.32 13.57 9.82
C LYS A 332 8.45 12.48 10.89
N VAL A 333 9.66 12.02 11.17
CA VAL A 333 9.93 11.02 12.22
C VAL A 333 10.28 11.76 13.53
N GLN A 334 9.90 11.22 14.68
CA GLN A 334 10.34 11.68 16.00
C GLN A 334 11.57 10.90 16.46
N ASP A 335 12.54 11.61 17.05
CA ASP A 335 13.78 11.02 17.58
C ASP A 335 13.59 10.44 19.00
N LYS A 336 12.39 10.58 19.59
CA LYS A 336 12.01 10.12 20.93
C LYS A 336 10.51 9.78 20.94
N LEU A 337 10.11 8.86 21.83
CA LEU A 337 8.71 8.52 22.06
C LEU A 337 8.04 9.59 22.92
N VAL A 338 6.88 10.06 22.48
CA VAL A 338 6.08 11.11 23.16
C VAL A 338 4.65 10.63 23.46
N ILE A 339 4.30 9.39 23.08
CA ILE A 339 3.00 8.79 23.39
C ILE A 339 2.89 8.39 24.88
N PRO A 340 1.70 8.52 25.52
CA PRO A 340 1.50 8.12 26.91
C PRO A 340 1.75 6.63 27.15
N THR A 341 2.18 6.26 28.36
CA THR A 341 2.37 4.84 28.77
C THR A 341 1.08 4.01 28.75
N THR A 342 -0.08 4.68 28.77
CA THR A 342 -1.42 4.09 28.69
C THR A 342 -1.94 3.91 27.26
N ASP A 343 -1.27 4.47 26.25
CA ASP A 343 -1.57 4.19 24.85
C ASP A 343 -1.10 2.77 24.50
N TYR A 344 -1.92 1.99 23.81
CA TYR A 344 -1.55 0.62 23.42
C TYR A 344 -0.22 0.54 22.67
N CYS A 345 0.16 1.57 21.91
CA CYS A 345 1.40 1.58 21.14
C CYS A 345 2.65 2.00 21.90
N TYR A 346 2.54 2.30 23.20
CA TYR A 346 3.72 2.54 24.01
C TYR A 346 4.64 1.33 24.01
N MET A 347 5.91 1.57 23.68
CA MET A 347 6.99 0.59 23.67
C MET A 347 8.15 1.14 24.49
N SER A 348 8.76 0.30 25.33
CA SER A 348 9.90 0.71 26.18
C SER A 348 11.25 0.69 25.45
N ASN A 349 11.34 -0.04 24.33
CA ASN A 349 12.53 -0.11 23.50
C ASN A 349 12.70 1.19 22.67
N SER A 350 13.93 1.68 22.53
CA SER A 350 14.28 2.86 21.73
C SER A 350 15.04 2.54 20.43
N ASP A 351 15.24 1.26 20.10
CA ASP A 351 15.90 0.81 18.87
C ASP A 351 14.96 0.86 17.66
N PHE A 352 14.64 2.08 17.23
CA PHE A 352 13.66 2.37 16.18
C PHE A 352 14.07 1.82 14.80
N ASP A 353 15.36 1.57 14.55
CA ASP A 353 15.84 1.00 13.30
C ASP A 353 15.41 -0.47 13.12
N LYS A 354 15.09 -1.16 14.21
CA LYS A 354 14.52 -2.52 14.21
C LYS A 354 12.99 -2.55 14.13
N TRP A 355 12.33 -1.41 13.94
CA TRP A 355 10.87 -1.36 13.86
C TRP A 355 10.41 -1.49 12.41
N THR A 356 10.35 -2.75 11.95
CA THR A 356 9.96 -3.13 10.59
C THR A 356 8.58 -3.76 10.53
N THR A 357 8.04 -3.93 9.32
CA THR A 357 6.79 -4.64 9.01
C THR A 357 6.70 -6.06 9.56
N HIS A 358 7.81 -6.77 9.75
CA HIS A 358 7.81 -8.21 10.09
C HIS A 358 8.17 -8.49 11.55
N ASN A 359 8.46 -7.45 12.34
CA ASN A 359 8.83 -7.60 13.73
C ASN A 359 7.56 -7.55 14.60
N PRO A 360 7.35 -8.49 15.55
CA PRO A 360 6.13 -8.54 16.33
C PRO A 360 5.93 -7.36 17.29
N LEU A 361 7.00 -6.64 17.65
CA LEU A 361 6.98 -5.48 18.57
C LEU A 361 6.16 -5.77 19.84
N ASP A 362 6.42 -6.95 20.41
CA ASP A 362 5.76 -7.53 21.59
C ASP A 362 4.23 -7.69 21.48
N GLY A 363 3.72 -7.79 20.26
CA GLY A 363 2.32 -7.99 19.88
C GLY A 363 1.63 -6.71 19.40
N LYS A 364 2.32 -5.56 19.48
CA LYS A 364 1.79 -4.24 19.12
C LYS A 364 1.82 -3.94 17.62
N THR A 365 2.56 -4.75 16.83
CA THR A 365 2.69 -4.67 15.36
C THR A 365 3.32 -3.38 14.81
N PHE A 366 3.64 -3.42 13.52
CA PHE A 366 4.19 -2.31 12.74
C PHE A 366 3.42 -0.98 12.88
N TRP A 367 2.08 -1.03 12.93
CA TRP A 367 1.24 0.18 12.95
C TRP A 367 1.43 0.99 14.23
N CYS A 368 1.75 0.32 15.34
CA CYS A 368 2.13 1.01 16.57
C CYS A 368 3.48 1.71 16.47
N ALA A 369 4.48 1.13 15.79
CA ALA A 369 5.73 1.83 15.51
C ALA A 369 5.52 3.07 14.63
N VAL A 370 4.64 2.98 13.62
CA VAL A 370 4.26 4.13 12.79
C VAL A 370 3.60 5.22 13.64
N LYS A 371 2.62 4.90 14.49
CA LYS A 371 2.00 5.90 15.39
C LYS A 371 3.02 6.51 16.35
N ALA A 372 3.82 5.68 17.01
CA ALA A 372 4.75 6.09 18.07
C ALA A 372 5.89 6.99 17.56
N LEU A 373 6.33 6.80 16.31
CA LEU A 373 7.39 7.60 15.67
C LEU A 373 6.87 8.76 14.81
N TYR A 374 5.56 8.88 14.56
CA TYR A 374 5.06 9.93 13.67
C TYR A 374 5.11 11.31 14.33
N LYS A 375 5.69 12.27 13.61
CA LYS A 375 5.64 13.70 13.92
C LYS A 375 4.76 14.40 12.90
N SER A 376 3.73 15.10 13.38
CA SER A 376 2.94 15.97 12.52
C SER A 376 3.84 17.03 11.87
N LYS A 377 3.56 17.35 10.60
CA LYS A 377 4.06 18.57 10.00
C LYS A 377 3.17 19.70 10.49
N ASN A 378 3.72 20.56 11.36
CA ASN A 378 3.17 21.90 11.62
C ASN A 378 3.18 22.72 10.33
#